data_AF-A0A8C6M1G7-F1
#
_entry.id   AF-A0A8C6M1G7-F1
#
_cell.length_a   1.000
_cell.length_b   1.000
_cell.length_c   1.000
_cell.angle_alpha   90.00
_cell.angle_beta   90.00
_cell.angle_gamma   90.00
#
_symmetry.space_group_name_H-M   'P 1'
#
loop_
_entity.id
_entity.type
_entity.pdbx_description
1 polymer ?
#
loop_
_entity_poly.entity_id
_entity_poly.type
_entity_poly.pdbx_seq_one_letter_code
_entity_poly.pdbx_strand_id
1 'polypeptide(L)'
;MSEFWLISAPGEKTCQQTWDKMMAATTRTNNLSTNHKFGIPDLKVGTLDVLVGLSDELAKLDSFVEGVVKKVAQYMADVLEDSRDKVQENLLANGELPDTCSIICFPVDLVTYITRFQWDMAKYPIKQSLKNISEIISKQVTQIDNDLKGRASAYNNLKGNLQNLERKNAGSLLTRSLAGIVKKDDFVLDSEYLITMLVVVPKTNYTDWQKTYETLAEMVVPRSSHLLFEDLDSGLFSVTLFRKAIDDFKHKARESKFTVREFQYNEEEMKADKEEMTRLSTDKKKQFVSEPNAEEGPLVRWLKVNFSEAFIAWIHIKALRVFVESVLRYGLPVNFQAMLLQPNKKTMKKLREVLDDLYKHLDSGAAAIIDSAMDIPGLNLSQQEYYPYVYYKIDCNLLDFKV
;
A
#
# COMPACT_ATOMS: atom_id res chain seq x y z
N MET A 1 -17.79 -9.14 -5.30
CA MET A 1 -17.37 -10.55 -5.12
C MET A 1 -16.15 -10.72 -5.99
N SER A 2 -14.97 -10.92 -5.39
CA SER A 2 -13.66 -10.74 -6.03
C SER A 2 -12.94 -12.04 -6.38
N GLU A 3 -13.54 -13.20 -6.07
CA GLU A 3 -12.92 -14.50 -6.32
C GLU A 3 -13.34 -15.04 -7.70
N PHE A 4 -12.34 -15.42 -8.49
CA PHE A 4 -12.49 -16.08 -9.78
C PHE A 4 -11.72 -17.40 -9.79
N TRP A 5 -12.28 -18.39 -10.47
CA TRP A 5 -11.69 -19.69 -10.71
C TRP A 5 -11.33 -19.79 -12.18
N LEU A 6 -10.04 -19.76 -12.48
CA LEU A 6 -9.52 -19.99 -13.81
C LEU A 6 -9.31 -21.49 -14.00
N ILE A 7 -10.11 -22.10 -14.88
CA ILE A 7 -10.05 -23.53 -15.16
C ILE A 7 -9.71 -23.78 -16.62
N SER A 8 -9.16 -24.95 -16.92
CA SER A 8 -9.00 -25.42 -18.30
C SER A 8 -9.38 -26.89 -18.40
N ALA A 9 -10.07 -27.24 -19.47
CA ALA A 9 -10.48 -28.61 -19.79
C ALA A 9 -10.14 -28.93 -21.26
N PRO A 10 -9.85 -30.19 -21.60
CA PRO A 10 -9.51 -30.58 -22.97
C PRO A 10 -10.70 -30.36 -23.91
N GLY A 11 -10.40 -30.01 -25.16
CA GLY A 11 -11.39 -29.96 -26.23
C GLY A 11 -11.74 -31.38 -26.67
N GLU A 12 -12.92 -31.91 -26.33
CA GLU A 12 -13.28 -33.29 -26.72
C GLU A 12 -13.26 -33.48 -28.25
N LYS A 13 -14.13 -32.77 -28.97
CA LYS A 13 -14.06 -32.65 -30.45
C LYS A 13 -13.75 -31.23 -30.90
N THR A 14 -14.21 -30.23 -30.16
CA THR A 14 -13.90 -28.81 -30.35
C THR A 14 -13.90 -28.12 -28.99
N CYS A 15 -13.10 -27.06 -28.83
CA CYS A 15 -13.11 -26.23 -27.62
C CYS A 15 -14.50 -25.65 -27.32
N GLN A 16 -15.30 -25.37 -28.36
CA GLN A 16 -16.66 -24.87 -28.24
C GLN A 16 -17.60 -25.88 -27.56
N GLN A 17 -17.48 -27.17 -27.88
CA GLN A 17 -18.30 -28.20 -27.23
C GLN A 17 -17.98 -28.31 -25.74
N THR A 18 -16.69 -28.27 -25.37
CA THR A 18 -16.27 -28.25 -23.95
C THR A 18 -16.85 -27.04 -23.22
N TRP A 19 -16.84 -25.86 -23.85
CA TRP A 19 -17.48 -24.65 -23.33
C TRP A 19 -18.99 -24.84 -23.11
N ASP A 20 -19.71 -25.31 -24.12
CA ASP A 20 -21.17 -25.46 -24.06
C ASP A 20 -21.59 -26.52 -23.02
N LYS A 21 -20.82 -27.60 -22.88
CA LYS A 21 -21.04 -28.65 -21.87
C LYS A 21 -20.87 -28.08 -20.46
N MET A 22 -19.82 -27.32 -20.23
CA MET A 22 -19.56 -26.66 -18.94
C MET A 22 -20.64 -25.61 -18.62
N MET A 23 -21.02 -24.79 -19.60
CA MET A 23 -22.09 -23.78 -19.46
C MET A 23 -23.45 -24.42 -19.15
N ALA A 24 -23.75 -25.57 -19.76
CA ALA A 24 -24.97 -26.32 -19.48
C ALA A 24 -25.00 -26.80 -18.02
N ALA A 25 -23.90 -27.38 -17.53
CA ALA A 25 -23.81 -27.95 -16.17
C ALA A 25 -23.83 -26.87 -15.07
N THR A 26 -23.14 -25.75 -15.28
CA THR A 26 -22.88 -24.75 -14.23
C THR A 26 -23.89 -23.60 -14.24
N THR A 27 -24.05 -22.90 -15.36
CA THR A 27 -24.89 -21.69 -15.46
C THR A 27 -26.33 -22.02 -15.83
N ARG A 28 -26.57 -22.75 -16.93
CA ARG A 28 -27.93 -22.92 -17.48
C ARG A 28 -28.84 -23.78 -16.60
N THR A 29 -28.29 -24.86 -16.02
CA THR A 29 -29.08 -25.81 -15.23
C THR A 29 -29.20 -25.41 -13.76
N ASN A 30 -28.16 -24.77 -13.20
CA ASN A 30 -28.04 -24.63 -11.75
C ASN A 30 -27.69 -23.21 -11.28
N ASN A 31 -27.43 -22.26 -12.19
CA ASN A 31 -27.01 -20.89 -11.89
C ASN A 31 -25.92 -20.79 -10.80
N LEU A 32 -24.88 -21.63 -10.90
CA LEU A 32 -23.84 -21.78 -9.87
C LEU A 32 -22.71 -20.75 -10.00
N SER A 33 -22.47 -20.27 -11.21
CA SER A 33 -21.40 -19.32 -11.54
C SER A 33 -21.72 -18.51 -12.80
N THR A 34 -21.09 -17.33 -12.89
CA THR A 34 -21.00 -16.54 -14.12
C THR A 34 -19.70 -16.90 -14.81
N ASN A 35 -19.75 -17.27 -16.09
CA ASN A 35 -18.58 -17.83 -16.78
C ASN A 35 -18.21 -16.99 -17.99
N HIS A 36 -16.91 -16.85 -18.24
CA HIS A 36 -16.34 -16.17 -19.39
C HIS A 36 -15.30 -17.07 -20.06
N LYS A 37 -15.19 -16.99 -21.39
CA LYS A 37 -14.06 -17.62 -22.09
C LYS A 37 -12.79 -16.84 -21.77
N PHE A 38 -11.71 -17.55 -21.52
CA PHE A 38 -10.41 -16.94 -21.26
C PHE A 38 -9.50 -17.21 -22.46
N GLY A 39 -9.28 -16.18 -23.29
CA GLY A 39 -8.59 -16.30 -24.57
C GLY A 39 -7.08 -16.42 -24.41
N ILE A 40 -6.54 -17.63 -24.48
CA ILE A 40 -5.10 -17.89 -24.51
C ILE A 40 -4.70 -18.16 -25.96
N PRO A 41 -3.74 -17.41 -26.54
CA PRO A 41 -3.29 -17.64 -27.91
C PRO A 41 -2.42 -18.90 -28.01
N ASP A 42 -2.15 -19.32 -29.24
CA ASP A 42 -1.19 -20.39 -29.51
C ASP A 42 0.23 -19.92 -29.20
N LEU A 43 0.74 -20.33 -28.03
CA LEU A 43 2.10 -20.05 -27.61
C LEU A 43 3.06 -21.16 -28.06
N LYS A 44 4.33 -20.80 -28.25
CA LYS A 44 5.35 -21.74 -28.71
C LYS A 44 5.62 -22.82 -27.64
N VAL A 45 5.17 -24.05 -27.91
CA VAL A 45 5.44 -25.21 -27.06
C VAL A 45 6.91 -25.61 -27.17
N GLY A 46 7.55 -25.83 -26.01
CA GLY A 46 8.92 -26.34 -25.91
C GLY A 46 8.99 -27.87 -25.84
N THR A 47 10.10 -28.42 -25.34
CA THR A 47 10.18 -29.84 -24.98
C THR A 47 9.44 -30.11 -23.67
N LEU A 48 9.03 -31.36 -23.44
CA LEU A 48 8.35 -31.75 -22.19
C LEU A 48 9.20 -31.42 -20.94
N ASP A 49 10.50 -31.70 -21.00
CA ASP A 49 11.47 -31.40 -19.93
C ASP A 49 11.48 -29.90 -19.57
N VAL A 50 11.50 -29.03 -20.58
CA VAL A 50 11.44 -27.58 -20.38
C VAL A 50 10.10 -27.15 -19.78
N LEU A 51 8.99 -27.77 -20.17
CA LEU A 51 7.67 -27.45 -19.62
C LEU A 51 7.54 -27.84 -18.15
N VAL A 52 8.09 -28.99 -17.76
CA VAL A 52 8.10 -29.44 -16.35
C VAL A 52 8.88 -28.45 -15.50
N GLY A 53 10.11 -28.09 -15.89
CA GLY A 53 10.90 -27.09 -15.17
C GLY A 53 10.21 -25.71 -15.11
N LEU A 54 9.60 -25.30 -16.22
CA LEU A 54 8.88 -24.03 -16.31
C LEU A 54 7.64 -23.98 -15.42
N SER A 55 6.95 -25.12 -15.20
CA SER A 55 5.77 -25.20 -14.32
C SER A 55 6.10 -24.73 -12.89
N ASP A 56 7.22 -25.22 -12.34
CA ASP A 56 7.70 -24.85 -11.01
C ASP A 56 8.17 -23.40 -10.93
N GLU A 57 8.88 -22.93 -11.96
CA GLU A 57 9.32 -21.54 -12.07
C GLU A 57 8.14 -20.57 -12.14
N LEU A 58 7.12 -20.89 -12.96
CA LEU A 58 5.90 -20.09 -13.07
C LEU A 58 5.09 -20.08 -11.78
N ALA A 59 5.09 -21.17 -11.00
CA ALA A 59 4.43 -21.21 -9.70
C ALA A 59 5.08 -20.25 -8.69
N LYS A 60 6.43 -20.20 -8.65
CA LYS A 60 7.17 -19.26 -7.81
C LYS A 60 6.96 -17.81 -8.28
N LEU A 61 7.00 -17.60 -9.59
CA LEU A 61 6.82 -16.29 -10.20
C LEU A 61 5.40 -15.76 -9.94
N ASP A 62 4.37 -16.59 -10.05
CA ASP A 62 2.98 -16.22 -9.74
C ASP A 62 2.81 -15.72 -8.31
N SER A 63 3.32 -16.48 -7.33
CA SER A 63 3.29 -16.07 -5.90
C SER A 63 4.06 -14.78 -5.65
N PHE A 64 5.22 -14.60 -6.32
CA PHE A 64 6.00 -13.37 -6.23
C PHE A 64 5.24 -12.16 -6.80
N VAL A 65 4.69 -12.30 -8.01
CA VAL A 65 3.95 -11.22 -8.68
C VAL A 65 2.70 -10.84 -7.90
N GLU A 66 1.94 -11.83 -7.39
CA GLU A 66 0.81 -11.58 -6.49
C GLU A 66 1.23 -10.77 -5.25
N GLY A 67 2.35 -11.14 -4.63
CA GLY A 67 2.91 -10.43 -3.47
C GLY A 67 3.26 -8.97 -3.79
N VAL A 68 3.81 -8.70 -4.97
CA VAL A 68 4.12 -7.34 -5.41
C VAL A 68 2.85 -6.54 -5.68
N VAL A 69 1.87 -7.12 -6.38
CA VAL A 69 0.56 -6.47 -6.63
C VAL A 69 -0.11 -6.07 -5.32
N LYS A 70 -0.17 -6.99 -4.34
CA LYS A 70 -0.72 -6.72 -3.01
C LYS A 70 0.07 -5.65 -2.27
N LYS A 71 1.40 -5.67 -2.34
CA LYS A 71 2.25 -4.64 -1.70
C LYS A 71 2.00 -3.26 -2.30
N VAL A 72 1.89 -3.14 -3.63
CA VAL A 72 1.59 -1.86 -4.30
C VAL A 72 0.20 -1.37 -3.90
N ALA A 73 -0.82 -2.24 -3.90
CA ALA A 73 -2.18 -1.91 -3.50
C ALA A 73 -2.27 -1.46 -2.04
N GLN A 74 -1.63 -2.19 -1.13
CA GLN A 74 -1.58 -1.82 0.29
C GLN A 74 -0.88 -0.48 0.50
N TYR A 75 0.24 -0.26 -0.19
CA TYR A 75 0.95 1.01 -0.07
C TYR A 75 0.15 2.19 -0.64
N MET A 76 -0.65 1.98 -1.70
CA MET A 76 -1.63 2.98 -2.16
C MET A 76 -2.62 3.34 -1.05
N ALA A 77 -3.11 2.35 -0.29
CA ALA A 77 -4.02 2.58 0.83
C ALA A 77 -3.36 3.30 2.01
N ASP A 78 -2.08 3.07 2.26
CA ASP A 78 -1.29 3.74 3.31
C ASP A 78 -0.89 5.16 2.90
N VAL A 79 -0.77 5.43 1.60
CA VAL A 79 -0.58 6.77 1.07
C VAL A 79 -1.91 7.54 1.21
N LEU A 80 -3.03 6.98 0.76
CA LEU A 80 -4.37 7.62 0.81
C LEU A 80 -5.08 7.48 2.17
N GLU A 81 -4.36 7.66 3.30
CA GLU A 81 -4.89 7.53 4.67
C GLU A 81 -6.18 8.35 4.91
N ASP A 82 -6.26 9.58 4.40
CA ASP A 82 -7.40 10.48 4.58
C ASP A 82 -8.56 10.21 3.58
N SER A 83 -8.40 9.27 2.65
CA SER A 83 -9.37 8.99 1.58
C SER A 83 -9.35 7.50 1.18
N ARG A 84 -9.39 6.61 2.17
CA ARG A 84 -9.35 5.15 1.95
C ARG A 84 -10.49 4.65 1.06
N ASP A 85 -11.64 5.31 1.10
CA ASP A 85 -12.80 5.00 0.25
C ASP A 85 -12.50 5.17 -1.24
N LYS A 86 -11.56 6.07 -1.59
CA LYS A 86 -11.12 6.29 -2.98
C LYS A 86 -10.10 5.27 -3.45
N VAL A 87 -9.51 4.46 -2.57
CA VAL A 87 -8.43 3.52 -2.97
C VAL A 87 -8.91 2.58 -4.06
N GLN A 88 -10.13 2.05 -3.96
CA GLN A 88 -10.69 1.14 -4.97
C GLN A 88 -10.86 1.82 -6.34
N GLU A 89 -11.16 3.11 -6.38
CA GLU A 89 -11.25 3.90 -7.62
C GLU A 89 -9.88 4.11 -8.29
N ASN A 90 -8.80 3.99 -7.52
CA ASN A 90 -7.42 4.15 -8.00
C ASN A 90 -6.77 2.83 -8.42
N LEU A 91 -7.33 1.68 -8.03
CA LEU A 91 -6.83 0.34 -8.37
C LEU A 91 -7.49 -0.18 -9.65
N LEU A 92 -7.10 0.42 -10.79
CA LEU A 92 -7.62 0.07 -12.11
C LEU A 92 -6.54 -0.62 -12.96
N ALA A 93 -6.96 -1.45 -13.92
CA ALA A 93 -6.10 -2.07 -14.91
C ALA A 93 -6.22 -1.35 -16.27
N ASN A 94 -5.17 -1.43 -17.09
CA ASN A 94 -5.04 -0.72 -18.37
C ASN A 94 -5.16 0.81 -18.27
N GLY A 95 -4.70 1.40 -17.15
CA GLY A 95 -4.70 2.84 -16.94
C GLY A 95 -3.59 3.60 -17.67
N GLU A 96 -3.37 3.32 -18.96
CA GLU A 96 -2.56 4.23 -19.79
C GLU A 96 -3.30 5.57 -19.90
N LEU A 97 -2.75 6.61 -19.29
CA LEU A 97 -2.95 7.99 -19.74
C LEU A 97 -2.14 8.12 -21.04
N PRO A 98 -2.78 8.21 -22.23
CA PRO A 98 -2.04 8.27 -23.46
C PRO A 98 -1.61 9.72 -23.70
N ASP A 99 -0.32 10.01 -23.55
CA ASP A 99 0.23 11.16 -24.27
C ASP A 99 0.44 10.85 -25.76
N THR A 100 0.25 9.60 -26.23
CA THR A 100 0.54 9.21 -27.63
C THR A 100 -0.19 7.96 -28.18
N CYS A 101 -1.46 7.71 -27.86
CA CYS A 101 -2.21 6.70 -28.64
C CYS A 101 -3.69 7.00 -28.82
N SER A 102 -4.06 7.23 -30.08
CA SER A 102 -5.43 7.29 -30.56
C SER A 102 -6.08 5.91 -30.51
N ILE A 103 -7.28 5.87 -29.90
CA ILE A 103 -8.22 4.74 -29.74
C ILE A 103 -8.23 4.14 -28.31
N ILE A 104 -8.80 4.92 -27.40
CA ILE A 104 -9.69 4.52 -26.30
C ILE A 104 -9.28 3.28 -25.46
N CYS A 105 -8.18 3.38 -24.71
CA CYS A 105 -7.96 2.54 -23.52
C CYS A 105 -8.41 3.35 -22.29
N PHE A 106 -9.69 3.28 -21.92
CA PHE A 106 -10.14 3.79 -20.63
C PHE A 106 -9.67 2.85 -19.52
N PRO A 107 -9.30 3.37 -18.33
CA PRO A 107 -8.97 2.53 -17.20
C PRO A 107 -10.19 1.65 -16.85
N VAL A 108 -9.94 0.36 -16.69
CA VAL A 108 -10.97 -0.66 -16.50
C VAL A 108 -10.86 -1.22 -15.09
N ASP A 109 -11.99 -1.46 -14.43
CA ASP A 109 -11.98 -2.16 -13.14
C ASP A 109 -11.41 -3.58 -13.30
N LEU A 110 -10.82 -4.10 -12.21
CA LEU A 110 -10.12 -5.40 -12.24
C LEU A 110 -11.01 -6.55 -12.71
N VAL A 111 -12.30 -6.51 -12.35
CA VAL A 111 -13.28 -7.54 -12.73
C VAL A 111 -13.55 -7.49 -14.23
N THR A 112 -13.81 -6.31 -14.78
CA THR A 112 -14.01 -6.14 -16.22
C THR A 112 -12.75 -6.51 -17.02
N TYR A 113 -11.55 -6.21 -16.52
CA TYR A 113 -10.30 -6.62 -17.16
C TYR A 113 -10.17 -8.15 -17.25
N ILE A 114 -10.34 -8.87 -16.15
CA ILE A 114 -10.17 -10.34 -16.15
C ILE A 114 -11.28 -11.01 -17.00
N THR A 115 -12.52 -10.54 -16.91
CA THR A 115 -13.65 -11.12 -17.65
C THR A 115 -13.59 -10.88 -19.16
N ARG A 116 -12.81 -9.88 -19.60
CA ARG A 116 -12.56 -9.55 -21.02
C ARG A 116 -11.09 -9.69 -21.39
N PHE A 117 -10.35 -10.53 -20.67
CA PHE A 117 -8.92 -10.71 -20.87
C PHE A 117 -8.59 -11.00 -22.33
N GLN A 118 -7.60 -10.28 -22.84
CA GLN A 118 -6.94 -10.54 -24.10
C GLN A 118 -5.43 -10.52 -23.87
N TRP A 119 -4.74 -11.42 -24.55
CA TRP A 119 -3.29 -11.51 -24.48
C TRP A 119 -2.63 -10.27 -25.09
N ASP A 120 -1.75 -9.62 -24.32
CA ASP A 120 -0.99 -8.47 -24.76
C ASP A 120 0.19 -8.93 -25.65
N MET A 121 -0.07 -8.99 -26.96
CA MET A 121 0.94 -9.39 -27.95
C MET A 121 2.07 -8.37 -28.11
N ALA A 122 1.86 -7.12 -27.71
CA ALA A 122 2.87 -6.06 -27.81
C ALA A 122 3.92 -6.22 -26.70
N LYS A 123 3.48 -6.49 -25.46
CA LYS A 123 4.37 -6.73 -24.32
C LYS A 123 4.92 -8.15 -24.27
N TYR A 124 4.10 -9.14 -24.66
CA TYR A 124 4.44 -10.56 -24.56
C TYR A 124 4.27 -11.26 -25.92
N PRO A 125 5.25 -11.16 -26.84
CA PRO A 125 5.09 -11.67 -28.20
C PRO A 125 4.97 -13.20 -28.26
N ILE A 126 3.88 -13.72 -28.85
CA ILE A 126 3.57 -15.16 -28.95
C ILE A 126 4.62 -15.99 -29.71
N LYS A 127 5.48 -15.33 -30.50
CA LYS A 127 6.58 -15.97 -31.27
C LYS A 127 7.80 -16.32 -30.39
N GLN A 128 7.92 -15.71 -29.22
CA GLN A 128 9.01 -15.99 -28.28
C GLN A 128 8.77 -17.28 -27.51
N SER A 129 9.84 -17.83 -26.91
CA SER A 129 9.69 -19.00 -26.02
C SER A 129 8.97 -18.61 -24.74
N LEU A 130 8.24 -19.55 -24.14
CA LEU A 130 7.55 -19.34 -22.86
C LEU A 130 8.50 -18.87 -21.76
N LYS A 131 9.72 -19.42 -21.72
CA LYS A 131 10.79 -19.01 -20.79
C LYS A 131 11.17 -17.53 -20.96
N ASN A 132 11.32 -17.06 -22.19
CA ASN A 132 11.66 -15.65 -22.44
C ASN A 132 10.51 -14.72 -22.00
N ILE A 133 9.26 -15.12 -22.24
CA ILE A 133 8.10 -14.35 -21.78
C ILE A 133 8.06 -14.28 -20.24
N SER A 134 8.30 -15.40 -19.54
CA SER A 134 8.35 -15.40 -18.07
C SER A 134 9.50 -14.56 -17.52
N GLU A 135 10.66 -14.53 -18.20
CA GLU A 135 11.80 -13.69 -17.83
C GLU A 135 11.50 -12.19 -18.01
N ILE A 136 10.80 -11.82 -19.10
CA ILE A 136 10.34 -10.43 -19.33
C ILE A 136 9.43 -9.98 -18.18
N ILE A 137 8.44 -10.80 -17.81
CA ILE A 137 7.52 -10.51 -16.71
C ILE A 137 8.28 -10.41 -15.38
N SER A 138 9.16 -11.37 -15.10
CA SER A 138 9.95 -11.40 -13.87
C SER A 138 10.80 -10.13 -13.72
N LYS A 139 11.48 -9.70 -14.79
CA LYS A 139 12.29 -8.48 -14.79
C LYS A 139 11.42 -7.23 -14.57
N GLN A 140 10.29 -7.13 -15.27
CA GLN A 140 9.35 -6.01 -15.14
C GLN A 140 8.86 -5.87 -13.68
N VAL A 141 8.37 -6.97 -13.09
CA VAL A 141 7.80 -6.94 -11.75
C VAL A 141 8.87 -6.76 -10.67
N THR A 142 10.07 -7.29 -10.87
CA THR A 142 11.23 -7.04 -9.98
C THR A 142 11.62 -5.56 -9.97
N GLN A 143 11.60 -4.90 -11.14
CA GLN A 143 11.85 -3.47 -11.23
C GLN A 143 10.77 -2.68 -10.46
N ILE A 144 9.50 -3.04 -10.60
CA ILE A 144 8.39 -2.42 -9.85
C ILE A 144 8.59 -2.56 -8.34
N ASP A 145 8.95 -3.75 -7.83
CA ASP A 145 9.17 -3.97 -6.39
C ASP A 145 10.35 -3.15 -5.84
N ASN A 146 11.45 -3.04 -6.61
CA ASN A 146 12.62 -2.26 -6.20
C ASN A 146 12.33 -0.75 -6.20
N ASP A 147 11.67 -0.24 -7.25
CA ASP A 147 11.29 1.17 -7.35
C ASP A 147 10.27 1.55 -6.25
N LEU A 148 9.33 0.66 -5.94
CA LEU A 148 8.40 0.84 -4.83
C LEU A 148 9.14 0.98 -3.51
N LYS A 149 10.11 0.12 -3.19
CA LYS A 149 10.90 0.20 -1.95
C LYS A 149 11.64 1.54 -1.86
N GLY A 150 12.27 1.99 -2.95
CA GLY A 150 12.99 3.26 -3.00
C GLY A 150 12.07 4.46 -2.74
N ARG A 151 10.95 4.52 -3.47
CA ARG A 151 9.95 5.59 -3.32
C ARG A 151 9.28 5.57 -1.95
N ALA A 152 8.98 4.37 -1.43
CA ALA A 152 8.36 4.20 -0.13
C ALA A 152 9.28 4.67 1.01
N SER A 153 10.58 4.32 0.95
CA SER A 153 11.57 4.80 1.90
C SER A 153 11.65 6.33 1.90
N ALA A 154 11.75 6.96 0.73
CA ALA A 154 11.81 8.42 0.61
C ALA A 154 10.57 9.11 1.19
N TYR A 155 9.37 8.61 0.86
CA TYR A 155 8.11 9.15 1.37
C TYR A 155 7.95 8.95 2.89
N ASN A 156 8.30 7.76 3.41
CA ASN A 156 8.20 7.47 4.84
C ASN A 156 9.20 8.29 5.66
N ASN A 157 10.40 8.56 5.13
CA ASN A 157 11.36 9.46 5.77
C ASN A 157 10.81 10.90 5.83
N LEU A 158 10.21 11.39 4.75
CA LEU A 158 9.55 12.70 4.72
C LEU A 158 8.41 12.79 5.76
N LYS A 159 7.53 11.78 5.79
CA LYS A 159 6.43 11.67 6.76
C LYS A 159 6.95 11.61 8.20
N GLY A 160 7.98 10.81 8.46
CA GLY A 160 8.59 10.68 9.78
C GLY A 160 9.25 11.97 10.26
N ASN A 161 9.97 12.66 9.39
CA ASN A 161 10.58 13.96 9.70
C ASN A 161 9.52 15.01 10.05
N LEU A 162 8.44 15.08 9.26
CA LEU A 162 7.32 15.98 9.54
C LEU A 162 6.65 15.65 10.88
N GLN A 163 6.35 14.38 11.14
CA GLN A 163 5.74 13.95 12.40
C GLN A 163 6.63 14.26 13.61
N ASN A 164 7.95 14.13 13.48
CA ASN A 164 8.88 14.48 14.54
C ASN A 164 8.85 15.98 14.86
N LEU A 165 8.80 16.84 13.84
CA LEU A 165 8.65 18.28 14.04
C LEU A 165 7.29 18.65 14.62
N GLU A 166 6.20 17.99 14.18
CA GLU A 166 4.86 18.20 14.72
C GLU A 166 4.81 17.84 16.22
N ARG A 167 5.44 16.73 16.60
CA ARG A 167 5.56 16.32 18.01
C ARG A 167 6.34 17.32 18.86
N LYS A 168 7.43 17.91 18.34
CA LYS A 168 8.16 18.98 19.04
C LYS A 168 7.30 20.22 19.29
N ASN A 169 6.35 20.50 18.40
CA ASN A 169 5.45 21.65 18.50
C ASN A 169 4.15 21.36 19.27
N ALA A 170 3.88 20.08 19.55
CA ALA A 170 2.73 19.60 20.31
C ALA A 170 3.09 19.30 21.79
N GLY A 171 2.06 19.23 22.64
CA GLY A 171 2.20 18.91 24.07
C GLY A 171 2.01 20.12 25.00
N SER A 172 2.25 19.92 26.29
CA SER A 172 2.11 20.96 27.32
C SER A 172 3.17 22.05 27.18
N LEU A 173 2.93 23.23 27.77
CA LEU A 173 3.91 24.32 27.84
C LEU A 173 5.26 23.93 28.49
N LEU A 174 5.27 22.84 29.28
CA LEU A 174 6.48 22.32 29.91
C LEU A 174 7.45 21.65 28.94
N THR A 175 6.96 21.14 27.80
CA THR A 175 7.76 20.31 26.89
C THR A 175 7.74 20.80 25.45
N ARG A 176 6.66 21.45 25.00
CA ARG A 176 6.52 21.91 23.62
C ARG A 176 7.52 23.03 23.29
N SER A 177 7.85 23.15 22.01
CA SER A 177 8.59 24.31 21.49
C SER A 177 7.82 25.60 21.75
N LEU A 178 8.53 26.62 22.25
CA LEU A 178 7.98 27.94 22.52
C LEU A 178 8.13 28.89 21.33
N ALA A 179 8.87 28.49 20.28
CA ALA A 179 9.11 29.29 19.08
C ALA A 179 7.81 29.69 18.34
N GLY A 180 6.77 28.85 18.41
CA GLY A 180 5.46 29.18 17.82
C GLY A 180 4.59 30.09 18.69
N ILE A 181 5.02 30.41 19.91
CA ILE A 181 4.21 31.08 20.94
C ILE A 181 4.72 32.49 21.22
N VAL A 182 6.04 32.62 21.40
CA VAL A 182 6.67 33.87 21.84
C VAL A 182 7.02 34.77 20.66
N LYS A 183 7.04 36.08 20.91
CA LYS A 183 7.35 37.13 19.93
C LYS A 183 8.58 37.91 20.37
N LYS A 184 9.17 38.65 19.42
CA LYS A 184 10.32 39.54 19.67
C LYS A 184 10.06 40.51 20.82
N ASP A 185 8.88 41.11 20.84
CA ASP A 185 8.48 42.13 21.81
C ASP A 185 8.35 41.59 23.25
N ASP A 186 8.29 40.26 23.42
CA ASP A 186 8.22 39.63 24.73
C ASP A 186 9.58 39.63 25.46
N PHE A 187 10.69 39.90 24.76
CA PHE A 187 12.06 39.80 25.29
C PHE A 187 12.81 41.13 25.28
N VAL A 188 13.60 41.35 26.34
CA VAL A 188 14.65 42.36 26.35
C VAL A 188 15.88 41.80 25.63
N LEU A 189 16.08 42.23 24.39
CA LEU A 189 17.23 41.84 23.56
C LEU A 189 18.43 42.77 23.78
N ASP A 190 19.63 42.29 23.46
CA ASP A 190 20.89 43.05 23.45
C ASP A 190 21.25 43.78 24.76
N SER A 191 20.72 43.31 25.89
CA SER A 191 21.08 43.84 27.20
C SER A 191 22.22 43.04 27.84
N GLU A 192 23.25 43.77 28.27
CA GLU A 192 24.39 43.21 29.03
C GLU A 192 23.95 42.76 30.44
N TYR A 193 22.95 43.42 31.03
CA TYR A 193 22.58 43.21 32.44
C TYR A 193 21.23 42.54 32.63
N LEU A 194 20.28 42.74 31.72
CA LEU A 194 18.93 42.20 31.82
C LEU A 194 18.76 40.96 30.94
N ILE A 195 17.86 40.09 31.36
CA ILE A 195 17.39 38.94 30.60
C ILE A 195 15.90 38.73 30.88
N THR A 196 15.17 38.32 29.86
CA THR A 196 13.80 37.85 30.02
C THR A 196 13.80 36.33 30.12
N MET A 197 13.19 35.81 31.18
CA MET A 197 12.98 34.38 31.40
C MET A 197 11.50 34.04 31.16
N LEU A 198 11.26 32.80 30.75
CA LEU A 198 9.90 32.27 30.58
C LEU A 198 9.57 31.32 31.73
N VAL A 199 8.36 31.44 32.26
CA VAL A 199 7.94 30.69 33.45
C VAL A 199 6.58 30.07 33.21
N VAL A 200 6.50 28.75 33.36
CA VAL A 200 5.25 28.01 33.31
C VAL A 200 4.67 27.95 34.72
N VAL A 201 3.47 28.50 34.85
CA VAL A 201 2.73 28.62 36.11
C VAL A 201 1.43 27.81 35.98
N PRO A 202 1.07 26.94 36.94
CA PRO A 202 -0.24 26.30 36.95
C PRO A 202 -1.36 27.32 37.12
N LYS A 203 -2.52 27.12 36.46
CA LYS A 203 -3.67 28.05 36.56
C LYS A 203 -4.11 28.33 37.99
N THR A 204 -4.06 27.31 38.85
CA THR A 204 -4.40 27.41 40.28
C THR A 204 -3.51 28.41 41.03
N ASN A 205 -2.32 28.71 40.52
CA ASN A 205 -1.30 29.50 41.20
C ASN A 205 -1.05 30.86 40.53
N TYR A 206 -1.90 31.30 39.58
CA TYR A 206 -1.71 32.60 38.90
C TYR A 206 -1.75 33.78 39.87
N THR A 207 -2.68 33.75 40.83
CA THR A 207 -2.79 34.80 41.84
C THR A 207 -1.55 34.86 42.72
N ASP A 208 -1.00 33.70 43.07
CA ASP A 208 0.21 33.60 43.89
C ASP A 208 1.44 34.07 43.10
N TRP A 209 1.56 33.70 41.82
CA TRP A 209 2.60 34.19 40.93
C TRP A 209 2.62 35.72 40.88
N GLN A 210 1.48 36.35 40.57
CA GLN A 210 1.38 37.81 40.45
C GLN A 210 1.73 38.55 41.74
N LYS A 211 1.48 37.95 42.91
CA LYS A 211 1.82 38.55 44.21
C LYS A 211 3.29 38.37 44.60
N THR A 212 3.94 37.30 44.13
CA THR A 212 5.22 36.85 44.70
C THR A 212 6.40 37.03 43.76
N TYR A 213 6.20 37.03 42.44
CA TYR A 213 7.30 36.96 41.47
C TYR A 213 8.34 38.09 41.63
N GLU A 214 7.89 39.30 41.97
CA GLU A 214 8.75 40.48 42.17
C GLU A 214 9.71 40.32 43.36
N THR A 215 9.34 39.48 44.33
CA THR A 215 10.08 39.25 45.57
C THR A 215 10.77 37.90 45.62
N LEU A 216 10.65 37.07 44.57
CA LEU A 216 11.34 35.79 44.51
C LEU A 216 12.86 36.02 44.58
N ALA A 217 13.41 36.95 43.81
CA ALA A 217 14.82 37.32 43.90
C ALA A 217 14.99 38.84 43.95
N GLU A 218 16.10 39.33 44.51
CA GLU A 218 16.32 40.76 44.76
C GLU A 218 16.37 41.60 43.46
N MET A 219 16.91 41.04 42.38
CA MET A 219 17.12 41.78 41.12
C MET A 219 16.07 41.42 40.05
N VAL A 220 14.81 41.29 40.45
CA VAL A 220 13.66 41.14 39.53
C VAL A 220 13.11 42.53 39.18
N VAL A 221 12.79 42.76 37.91
CA VAL A 221 12.20 44.04 37.48
C VAL A 221 10.70 44.04 37.83
N PRO A 222 10.21 44.97 38.67
CA PRO A 222 8.79 45.04 39.02
C PRO A 222 7.91 45.33 37.80
N ARG A 223 6.68 44.83 37.81
CA ARG A 223 5.68 44.95 36.73
C ARG A 223 6.13 44.43 35.35
N SER A 224 7.17 43.59 35.31
CA SER A 224 7.71 43.02 34.07
C SER A 224 7.05 41.70 33.64
N SER A 225 6.16 41.12 34.45
CA SER A 225 5.55 39.83 34.11
C SER A 225 4.29 39.96 33.28
N HIS A 226 4.26 39.27 32.14
CA HIS A 226 3.11 39.25 31.22
C HIS A 226 2.74 37.82 30.86
N LEU A 227 1.44 37.52 30.77
CA LEU A 227 0.94 36.24 30.26
C LEU A 227 1.05 36.24 28.72
N LEU A 228 1.87 35.33 28.18
CA LEU A 228 2.11 35.20 26.74
C LEU A 228 1.13 34.23 26.09
N PHE A 229 0.86 33.11 26.77
CA PHE A 229 -0.01 32.05 26.28
C PHE A 229 -0.54 31.21 27.43
N GLU A 230 -1.74 30.66 27.25
CA GLU A 230 -2.41 29.81 28.22
C GLU A 230 -2.88 28.51 27.54
N ASP A 231 -2.53 27.36 28.11
CA ASP A 231 -3.07 26.05 27.71
C ASP A 231 -4.21 25.61 28.64
N LEU A 232 -4.57 24.32 28.67
CA LEU A 232 -5.67 23.84 29.53
C LEU A 232 -5.31 23.93 31.03
N ASP A 233 -4.05 23.74 31.40
CA ASP A 233 -3.62 23.50 32.78
C ASP A 233 -2.69 24.60 33.33
N SER A 234 -1.96 25.30 32.46
CA SER A 234 -0.88 26.22 32.81
C SER A 234 -0.82 27.44 31.89
N GLY A 235 -0.13 28.49 32.36
CA GLY A 235 0.18 29.71 31.60
C GLY A 235 1.68 29.92 31.48
N LEU A 236 2.10 30.44 30.34
CA LEU A 236 3.46 30.86 30.08
C LEU A 236 3.56 32.37 30.33
N PHE A 237 4.33 32.74 31.35
CA PHE A 237 4.60 34.12 31.71
C PHE A 237 6.03 34.51 31.29
N SER A 238 6.21 35.74 30.83
CA SER A 238 7.54 36.37 30.79
C SER A 238 7.85 36.99 32.16
N VAL A 239 9.14 37.16 32.45
CA VAL A 239 9.62 37.97 33.58
C VAL A 239 11.01 38.49 33.25
N THR A 240 11.27 39.77 33.50
CA THR A 240 12.59 40.37 33.26
C THR A 240 13.34 40.51 34.59
N LEU A 241 14.58 40.06 34.62
CA LEU A 241 15.46 40.16 35.79
C LEU A 241 16.90 40.40 35.36
N PHE A 242 17.76 40.73 36.33
CA PHE A 242 19.20 40.83 36.08
C PHE A 242 19.82 39.45 35.89
N ARG A 243 20.79 39.34 34.98
CA ARG A 243 21.50 38.09 34.69
C ARG A 243 22.13 37.44 35.93
N LYS A 244 22.58 38.25 36.89
CA LYS A 244 23.17 37.76 38.14
C LYS A 244 22.18 37.05 39.07
N ALA A 245 20.87 37.26 38.90
CA ALA A 245 19.83 36.66 39.72
C ALA A 245 19.18 35.41 39.08
N ILE A 246 19.64 34.96 37.91
CA ILE A 246 19.01 33.83 37.19
C ILE A 246 18.93 32.58 38.07
N ASP A 247 20.03 32.19 38.69
CA ASP A 247 20.09 30.92 39.44
C ASP A 247 19.26 30.96 40.72
N ASP A 248 19.33 32.06 41.47
CA ASP A 248 18.50 32.27 42.67
C ASP A 248 17.01 32.30 42.32
N PHE A 249 16.65 32.99 41.23
CA PHE A 249 15.29 33.03 40.74
C PHE A 249 14.78 31.65 40.31
N LYS A 250 15.58 30.88 39.54
CA LYS A 250 15.23 29.51 39.14
C LYS A 250 15.01 28.61 40.35
N HIS A 251 15.86 28.73 41.37
CA HIS A 251 15.76 27.94 42.59
C HIS A 251 14.45 28.20 43.34
N LYS A 252 14.17 29.47 43.65
CA LYS A 252 12.97 29.88 44.41
C LYS A 252 11.68 29.73 43.61
N ALA A 253 11.74 29.90 42.30
CA ALA A 253 10.62 29.58 41.41
C ALA A 253 10.26 28.09 41.53
N ARG A 254 11.25 27.20 41.51
CA ARG A 254 11.03 25.75 41.67
C ARG A 254 10.44 25.40 43.04
N GLU A 255 10.92 26.02 44.13
CA GLU A 255 10.35 25.84 45.47
C GLU A 255 8.87 26.25 45.53
N SER A 256 8.52 27.30 44.79
CA SER A 256 7.15 27.81 44.66
C SER A 256 6.30 27.05 43.62
N LYS A 257 6.80 25.92 43.10
CA LYS A 257 6.18 25.08 42.06
C LYS A 257 5.98 25.78 40.71
N PHE A 258 6.77 26.81 40.42
CA PHE A 258 6.86 27.44 39.12
C PHE A 258 8.02 26.82 38.31
N THR A 259 7.78 26.52 37.04
CA THR A 259 8.82 25.91 36.19
C THR A 259 9.39 26.94 35.24
N VAL A 260 10.65 27.32 35.44
CA VAL A 260 11.36 28.21 34.51
C VAL A 260 11.79 27.42 33.26
N ARG A 261 11.37 27.86 32.09
CA ARG A 261 11.76 27.29 30.79
C ARG A 261 13.00 28.01 30.28
N GLU A 262 14.04 27.25 29.99
CA GLU A 262 15.23 27.77 29.31
C GLU A 262 14.87 28.02 27.85
N PHE A 263 14.92 29.27 27.45
CA PHE A 263 14.63 29.71 26.09
C PHE A 263 15.46 30.94 25.77
N GLN A 264 16.18 30.88 24.66
CA GLN A 264 16.91 32.02 24.12
C GLN A 264 16.23 32.44 22.84
N TYR A 265 15.75 33.67 22.78
CA TYR A 265 15.13 34.19 21.58
C TYR A 265 16.17 34.34 20.47
N ASN A 266 15.99 33.61 19.38
CA ASN A 266 16.80 33.70 18.17
C ASN A 266 15.88 33.74 16.95
N GLU A 267 15.77 34.92 16.33
CA GLU A 267 14.88 35.15 15.20
C GLU A 267 15.23 34.30 13.97
N GLU A 268 16.53 34.07 13.74
CA GLU A 268 17.01 33.29 12.61
C GLU A 268 16.66 31.80 12.76
N GLU A 269 16.90 31.23 13.95
CA GLU A 269 16.61 29.83 14.25
C GLU A 269 15.11 29.54 14.24
N MET A 270 14.31 30.42 14.86
CA MET A 270 12.85 30.28 14.88
C MET A 270 12.24 30.38 13.47
N LYS A 271 12.78 31.27 12.63
CA LYS A 271 12.35 31.39 11.24
C LYS A 271 12.74 30.15 10.43
N ALA A 272 13.98 29.65 10.60
CA ALA A 272 14.45 28.44 9.95
C ALA A 272 13.58 27.21 10.27
N ASP A 273 13.23 27.01 11.54
CA ASP A 273 12.35 25.92 11.99
C ASP A 273 10.96 25.99 11.35
N LYS A 274 10.38 27.20 11.29
CA LYS A 274 9.06 27.44 10.67
C LYS A 274 9.09 27.24 9.16
N GLU A 275 10.15 27.70 8.50
CA GLU A 275 10.36 27.49 7.06
C GLU A 275 10.55 26.00 6.76
N GLU A 276 11.33 25.28 7.57
CA GLU A 276 11.51 23.83 7.42
C GLU A 276 10.19 23.06 7.59
N MET A 277 9.40 23.37 8.61
CA MET A 277 8.07 22.78 8.80
C MET A 277 7.17 23.02 7.58
N THR A 278 7.13 24.27 7.10
CA THR A 278 6.31 24.65 5.94
C THR A 278 6.79 23.95 4.67
N ARG A 279 8.11 23.85 4.48
CA ARG A 279 8.75 23.13 3.37
C ARG A 279 8.37 21.65 3.39
N LEU A 280 8.56 20.96 4.51
CA LEU A 280 8.26 19.52 4.63
C LEU A 280 6.77 19.23 4.46
N SER A 281 5.89 20.08 4.99
CA SER A 281 4.44 19.96 4.79
C SER A 281 4.06 20.16 3.32
N THR A 282 4.65 21.15 2.66
CA THR A 282 4.46 21.41 1.23
C THR A 282 4.99 20.26 0.37
N ASP A 283 6.17 19.73 0.68
CA ASP A 283 6.77 18.63 -0.06
C ASP A 283 5.97 17.34 0.12
N LYS A 284 5.44 17.08 1.33
CA LYS A 284 4.50 15.98 1.56
C LYS A 284 3.27 16.18 0.67
N LYS A 285 2.66 17.37 0.70
CA LYS A 285 1.46 17.67 -0.10
C LYS A 285 1.71 17.53 -1.61
N LYS A 286 2.87 17.93 -2.12
CA LYS A 286 3.25 17.78 -3.54
C LYS A 286 3.30 16.31 -3.99
N GLN A 287 3.66 15.38 -3.11
CA GLN A 287 3.62 13.94 -3.42
C GLN A 287 2.19 13.43 -3.64
N PHE A 288 1.20 14.13 -3.08
CA PHE A 288 -0.23 13.79 -3.12
C PHE A 288 -1.06 14.57 -4.12
N VAL A 289 -0.81 15.87 -4.26
CA VAL A 289 -1.58 16.80 -5.09
C VAL A 289 -0.57 17.72 -5.76
N SER A 290 -0.46 17.62 -7.08
CA SER A 290 0.35 18.58 -7.84
C SER A 290 -0.56 19.69 -8.37
N GLU A 291 -0.38 20.92 -7.88
CA GLU A 291 -1.04 22.15 -8.37
C GLU A 291 -2.59 22.20 -8.27
N PRO A 292 -3.22 23.39 -8.41
CA PRO A 292 -4.68 23.54 -8.27
C PRO A 292 -5.52 22.78 -9.31
N ASN A 293 -4.90 22.24 -10.37
CA ASN A 293 -5.59 21.65 -11.52
C ASN A 293 -5.15 20.21 -11.87
N ALA A 294 -4.18 19.63 -11.16
CA ALA A 294 -3.88 18.20 -11.29
C ALA A 294 -4.39 17.44 -10.07
N GLU A 295 -5.22 16.42 -10.33
CA GLU A 295 -5.95 15.70 -9.30
C GLU A 295 -5.03 14.86 -8.40
N GLU A 296 -3.83 14.49 -8.87
CA GLU A 296 -2.97 13.50 -8.21
C GLU A 296 -1.47 13.82 -8.32
N GLY A 297 -0.76 13.68 -7.21
CA GLY A 297 0.68 13.89 -7.12
C GLY A 297 1.52 12.75 -7.71
N PRO A 298 2.84 12.96 -7.89
CA PRO A 298 3.72 12.04 -8.60
C PRO A 298 3.78 10.62 -8.01
N LEU A 299 3.67 10.49 -6.68
CA LEU A 299 3.70 9.19 -6.02
C LEU A 299 2.43 8.39 -6.33
N VAL A 300 1.25 9.02 -6.21
CA VAL A 300 -0.04 8.38 -6.48
C VAL A 300 -0.13 7.97 -7.96
N ARG A 301 0.22 8.87 -8.88
CA ARG A 301 0.27 8.55 -10.32
C ARG A 301 1.19 7.37 -10.61
N TRP A 302 2.38 7.34 -10.01
CA TRP A 302 3.32 6.23 -10.18
C TRP A 302 2.73 4.92 -9.65
N LEU A 303 2.11 4.94 -8.46
CA LEU A 303 1.50 3.76 -7.87
C LEU A 303 0.37 3.19 -8.75
N LYS A 304 -0.48 4.03 -9.34
CA LYS A 304 -1.55 3.60 -10.26
C LYS A 304 -1.02 2.86 -11.48
N VAL A 305 -0.06 3.49 -12.17
CA VAL A 305 0.52 2.92 -13.39
C VAL A 305 1.19 1.59 -13.07
N ASN A 306 2.00 1.53 -12.03
CA ASN A 306 2.75 0.32 -11.69
C ASN A 306 1.87 -0.77 -11.08
N PHE A 307 0.79 -0.40 -10.40
CA PHE A 307 -0.24 -1.34 -9.98
C PHE A 307 -0.91 -2.00 -11.19
N SER A 308 -1.35 -1.19 -12.17
CA SER A 308 -1.94 -1.68 -13.42
C SER A 308 -0.97 -2.62 -14.14
N GLU A 309 0.28 -2.23 -14.33
CA GLU A 309 1.31 -3.05 -14.98
C GLU A 309 1.56 -4.37 -14.25
N ALA A 310 1.69 -4.33 -12.91
CA ALA A 310 1.90 -5.53 -12.11
C ALA A 310 0.68 -6.47 -12.15
N PHE A 311 -0.54 -5.92 -12.15
CA PHE A 311 -1.77 -6.70 -12.25
C PHE A 311 -1.92 -7.36 -13.63
N ILE A 312 -1.65 -6.62 -14.71
CA ILE A 312 -1.63 -7.16 -16.07
C ILE A 312 -0.62 -8.31 -16.17
N ALA A 313 0.60 -8.10 -15.66
CA ALA A 313 1.64 -9.12 -15.62
C ALA A 313 1.20 -10.37 -14.85
N TRP A 314 0.48 -10.19 -13.73
CA TRP A 314 -0.05 -11.30 -12.92
C TRP A 314 -1.04 -12.17 -13.71
N ILE A 315 -2.00 -11.55 -14.41
CA ILE A 315 -2.98 -12.29 -15.22
C ILE A 315 -2.30 -13.02 -16.39
N HIS A 316 -1.25 -12.43 -16.98
CA HIS A 316 -0.46 -13.11 -18.01
C HIS A 316 0.33 -14.31 -17.47
N ILE A 317 0.87 -14.24 -16.25
CA ILE A 317 1.47 -15.41 -15.59
C ILE A 317 0.42 -16.49 -15.32
N LYS A 318 -0.77 -16.14 -14.85
CA LYS A 318 -1.89 -17.08 -14.67
C LYS A 318 -2.26 -17.76 -16.00
N ALA A 319 -2.29 -17.00 -17.10
CA ALA A 319 -2.50 -17.54 -18.44
C ALA A 319 -1.39 -18.51 -18.88
N LEU A 320 -0.11 -18.16 -18.64
CA LEU A 320 1.03 -19.06 -18.91
C LEU A 320 0.95 -20.35 -18.10
N ARG A 321 0.60 -20.26 -16.81
CA ARG A 321 0.43 -21.43 -15.94
C ARG A 321 -0.65 -22.36 -16.46
N VAL A 322 -1.81 -21.82 -16.82
CA VAL A 322 -2.89 -22.61 -17.43
C VAL A 322 -2.45 -23.26 -18.73
N PHE A 323 -1.74 -22.53 -19.59
CA PHE A 323 -1.25 -23.07 -20.86
C PHE A 323 -0.29 -24.24 -20.62
N VAL A 324 0.76 -24.03 -19.82
CA VAL A 324 1.78 -25.05 -19.54
C VAL A 324 1.15 -26.28 -18.90
N GLU A 325 0.31 -26.10 -17.89
CA GLU A 325 -0.32 -27.23 -17.21
C GLU A 325 -1.33 -27.97 -18.10
N SER A 326 -2.06 -27.25 -18.96
CA SER A 326 -2.97 -27.88 -19.94
C SER A 326 -2.19 -28.73 -20.94
N VAL A 327 -1.02 -28.28 -21.40
CA VAL A 327 -0.16 -29.06 -22.29
C VAL A 327 0.43 -30.28 -21.56
N LEU A 328 0.85 -30.12 -20.30
CA LEU A 328 1.39 -31.22 -19.49
C LEU A 328 0.33 -32.29 -19.17
N ARG A 329 -0.92 -31.90 -18.91
CA ARG A 329 -2.01 -32.83 -18.57
C ARG A 329 -2.72 -33.42 -19.79
N TYR A 330 -2.98 -32.62 -20.82
CA TYR A 330 -3.81 -33.01 -21.96
C TYR A 330 -2.99 -33.39 -23.20
N GLY A 331 -1.69 -33.11 -23.21
CA GLY A 331 -0.77 -33.47 -24.28
C GLY A 331 -0.91 -32.59 -25.53
N LEU A 332 -0.39 -33.11 -26.65
CA LEU A 332 -0.41 -32.47 -27.96
C LEU A 332 -1.33 -33.24 -28.92
N PRO A 333 -1.97 -32.56 -29.90
CA PRO A 333 -1.92 -31.11 -30.17
C PRO A 333 -2.59 -30.27 -29.08
N VAL A 334 -2.20 -29.00 -28.95
CA VAL A 334 -2.78 -28.09 -27.95
C VAL A 334 -4.26 -27.87 -28.27
N ASN A 335 -5.13 -28.53 -27.52
CA ASN A 335 -6.57 -28.51 -27.73
C ASN A 335 -7.27 -28.48 -26.37
N PHE A 336 -7.39 -27.28 -25.79
CA PHE A 336 -8.07 -27.06 -24.53
C PHE A 336 -8.89 -25.77 -24.58
N GLN A 337 -9.86 -25.66 -23.68
CA GLN A 337 -10.67 -24.46 -23.48
C GLN A 337 -10.44 -23.92 -22.07
N ALA A 338 -9.73 -22.80 -21.97
CA ALA A 338 -9.61 -22.05 -20.72
C ALA A 338 -10.86 -21.20 -20.47
N MET A 339 -11.30 -21.18 -19.21
CA MET A 339 -12.58 -20.62 -18.79
C MET A 339 -12.41 -19.95 -17.43
N LEU A 340 -12.94 -18.74 -17.30
CA LEU A 340 -12.98 -17.99 -16.05
C LEU A 340 -14.38 -18.13 -15.44
N LEU A 341 -14.48 -18.73 -14.27
CA LEU A 341 -15.72 -18.89 -13.53
C LEU A 341 -15.71 -17.91 -12.36
N GLN A 342 -16.82 -17.22 -12.15
CA GLN A 342 -17.10 -16.44 -10.95
C GLN A 342 -18.16 -17.17 -10.13
N PRO A 343 -17.77 -17.94 -9.10
CA PRO A 343 -18.69 -18.74 -8.30
C PRO A 343 -19.62 -17.87 -7.47
N ASN A 344 -20.88 -18.27 -7.33
CA ASN A 344 -21.77 -17.64 -6.36
C ASN A 344 -21.40 -18.09 -4.94
N LYS A 345 -21.25 -17.14 -4.00
CA LYS A 345 -20.82 -17.39 -2.59
C LYS A 345 -21.50 -18.58 -1.90
N LYS A 346 -22.80 -18.77 -2.14
CA LYS A 346 -23.61 -19.82 -1.48
C LYS A 346 -23.51 -21.19 -2.15
N THR A 347 -23.01 -21.28 -3.38
CA THR A 347 -23.05 -22.48 -4.20
C THR A 347 -21.67 -22.99 -4.61
N MET A 348 -20.58 -22.46 -4.03
CA MET A 348 -19.22 -22.89 -4.32
C MET A 348 -19.02 -24.40 -4.15
N LYS A 349 -19.55 -25.00 -3.07
CA LYS A 349 -19.46 -26.45 -2.83
C LYS A 349 -20.17 -27.25 -3.95
N LYS A 350 -21.41 -26.87 -4.28
CA LYS A 350 -22.18 -27.50 -5.36
C LYS A 350 -21.50 -27.32 -6.73
N LEU A 351 -20.87 -26.17 -6.97
CA LEU A 351 -20.09 -25.94 -8.18
C LEU A 351 -18.90 -26.88 -8.28
N ARG A 352 -18.18 -27.14 -7.18
CA ARG A 352 -17.11 -28.14 -7.14
C ARG A 352 -17.61 -29.54 -7.46
N GLU A 353 -18.71 -29.97 -6.84
CA GLU A 353 -19.33 -31.28 -7.09
C GLU A 353 -19.70 -31.43 -8.58
N VAL A 354 -20.33 -30.42 -9.17
CA VAL A 354 -20.70 -30.44 -10.60
C VAL A 354 -19.49 -30.48 -11.53
N LEU A 355 -18.42 -29.73 -11.21
CA LEU A 355 -17.19 -29.75 -12.01
C LEU A 355 -16.43 -31.08 -11.88
N ASP A 356 -16.41 -31.67 -10.69
CA ASP A 356 -15.84 -32.99 -10.45
C ASP A 356 -16.58 -34.06 -11.23
N ASP A 357 -17.91 -34.10 -11.16
CA ASP A 357 -18.72 -35.04 -11.94
C ASP A 357 -18.49 -34.92 -13.44
N LEU A 358 -18.27 -33.68 -13.92
CA LEU A 358 -18.05 -33.41 -15.33
C LEU A 358 -16.66 -33.87 -15.82
N TYR A 359 -15.64 -33.77 -14.97
CA TYR A 359 -14.23 -33.90 -15.36
C TYR A 359 -13.45 -35.01 -14.66
N LYS A 360 -14.03 -35.77 -13.72
CA LYS A 360 -13.37 -36.90 -13.03
C LYS A 360 -12.79 -37.96 -13.95
N HIS A 361 -13.35 -38.10 -15.16
CA HIS A 361 -12.82 -39.02 -16.18
C HIS A 361 -11.43 -38.63 -16.71
N LEU A 362 -11.01 -37.37 -16.52
CA LEU A 362 -9.68 -36.89 -16.90
C LEU A 362 -8.58 -37.35 -15.94
N ASP A 363 -8.97 -37.90 -14.78
CA ASP A 363 -8.07 -38.48 -13.80
C ASP A 363 -7.59 -39.86 -14.25
N SER A 364 -6.80 -39.88 -15.32
CA SER A 364 -6.22 -41.11 -15.88
C SER A 364 -4.91 -41.46 -15.15
N GLY A 365 -5.02 -41.78 -13.85
CA GLY A 365 -3.96 -42.38 -13.03
C GLY A 365 -3.10 -41.42 -12.20
N ALA A 366 -3.32 -40.10 -12.27
CA ALA A 366 -2.60 -39.14 -11.43
C ALA A 366 -3.05 -39.18 -9.97
N ALA A 367 -4.35 -39.34 -9.70
CA ALA A 367 -4.82 -39.58 -8.33
C ALA A 367 -4.29 -40.90 -7.75
N ALA A 368 -4.08 -41.95 -8.54
CA ALA A 368 -3.50 -43.21 -8.05
C ALA A 368 -2.05 -43.02 -7.56
N ILE A 369 -1.27 -42.11 -8.18
CA ILE A 369 0.10 -41.78 -7.75
C ILE A 369 0.09 -40.89 -6.50
N ILE A 370 -0.88 -39.98 -6.39
CA ILE A 370 -1.06 -39.14 -5.19
C ILE A 370 -1.51 -40.00 -4.01
N ASP A 371 -2.46 -40.92 -4.20
CA ASP A 371 -2.92 -41.87 -3.18
C ASP A 371 -1.77 -42.80 -2.73
N SER A 372 -0.89 -43.21 -3.66
CA SER A 372 0.35 -43.96 -3.36
C SER A 372 1.41 -43.12 -2.62
N ALA A 373 1.45 -41.81 -2.84
CA ALA A 373 2.36 -40.88 -2.18
C ALA A 373 1.86 -40.41 -0.80
N MET A 374 0.56 -40.53 -0.53
CA MET A 374 -0.06 -40.28 0.79
C MET A 374 0.42 -41.26 1.87
N ASP A 375 0.94 -42.43 1.48
CA ASP A 375 1.47 -43.46 2.38
C ASP A 375 2.97 -43.33 2.70
N ILE A 376 3.65 -42.26 2.24
CA ILE A 376 5.09 -42.03 2.52
C ILE A 376 5.24 -40.99 3.65
N PRO A 377 5.66 -41.39 4.87
CA PRO A 377 5.89 -40.45 5.97
C PRO A 377 7.01 -39.45 5.60
N GLY A 378 6.66 -38.16 5.54
CA GLY A 378 7.61 -37.06 5.30
C GLY A 378 7.41 -36.29 3.98
N LEU A 379 6.56 -36.76 3.06
CA LEU A 379 6.22 -36.06 1.82
C LEU A 379 4.85 -35.37 1.96
N ASN A 380 4.84 -34.13 2.46
CA ASN A 380 3.61 -33.39 2.71
C ASN A 380 3.04 -32.77 1.40
N LEU A 381 2.45 -33.60 0.53
CA LEU A 381 1.71 -33.17 -0.66
C LEU A 381 0.28 -32.66 -0.33
N SER A 382 -0.04 -32.50 0.95
CA SER A 382 -1.38 -32.22 1.50
C SER A 382 -1.85 -30.77 1.35
N GLN A 383 -1.07 -29.87 0.75
CA GLN A 383 -1.37 -28.43 0.72
C GLN A 383 -1.81 -27.86 -0.64
N GLN A 384 -1.83 -28.65 -1.72
CA GLN A 384 -2.36 -28.19 -3.01
C GLN A 384 -3.74 -28.80 -3.26
N GLU A 385 -4.74 -27.95 -3.49
CA GLU A 385 -6.06 -28.41 -3.94
C GLU A 385 -5.91 -29.07 -5.31
N TYR A 386 -5.95 -30.41 -5.33
CA TYR A 386 -5.92 -31.18 -6.56
C TYR A 386 -7.34 -31.30 -7.14
N TYR A 387 -7.46 -31.06 -8.44
CA TYR A 387 -8.68 -31.27 -9.20
C TYR A 387 -8.36 -32.07 -10.48
N PRO A 388 -9.31 -32.88 -11.01
CA PRO A 388 -9.13 -33.63 -12.26
C PRO A 388 -8.86 -32.76 -13.50
N TYR A 389 -9.15 -31.47 -13.40
CA TYR A 389 -8.92 -30.45 -14.40
C TYR A 389 -7.91 -29.40 -13.90
N VAL A 390 -7.28 -28.67 -14.82
CA VAL A 390 -6.39 -27.54 -14.47
C VAL A 390 -7.19 -26.46 -13.75
N TYR A 391 -6.70 -26.01 -12.60
CA TYR A 391 -7.39 -25.04 -11.75
C TYR A 391 -6.41 -24.05 -11.11
N TYR A 392 -6.76 -22.77 -11.20
CA TYR A 392 -6.09 -21.67 -10.50
C TYR A 392 -7.12 -20.70 -9.91
N LYS A 393 -6.91 -20.32 -8.65
CA LYS A 393 -7.69 -19.26 -8.00
C LYS A 393 -7.08 -17.89 -8.31
N ILE A 394 -7.94 -16.91 -8.61
CA ILE A 394 -7.58 -15.49 -8.69
C ILE A 394 -8.44 -14.75 -7.68
N ASP A 395 -7.82 -14.10 -6.70
CA ASP A 395 -8.53 -13.25 -5.74
C ASP A 395 -8.21 -11.78 -6.01
N CYS A 396 -9.22 -11.03 -6.42
CA CYS A 396 -9.13 -9.58 -6.62
C CYS A 396 -9.34 -8.79 -5.33
N ASN A 397 -9.49 -9.44 -4.16
CA ASN A 397 -9.43 -8.75 -2.88
C ASN A 397 -7.97 -8.46 -2.52
N LEU A 398 -7.46 -7.34 -3.02
CA LEU A 398 -6.04 -6.98 -2.89
C LEU A 398 -5.72 -6.22 -1.61
N LEU A 399 -6.74 -5.85 -0.82
CA LEU A 399 -6.60 -5.06 0.39
C LEU A 399 -7.10 -5.87 1.59
N ASP A 400 -6.21 -6.14 2.53
CA ASP A 400 -6.56 -6.68 3.83
C ASP A 400 -6.93 -5.53 4.77
N PHE A 401 -8.11 -4.95 4.58
CA PHE A 401 -8.67 -4.11 5.63
C PHE A 401 -9.01 -5.04 6.80
N LYS A 402 -8.12 -5.12 7.79
CA LYS A 402 -8.50 -5.60 9.12
C LYS A 402 -9.60 -4.65 9.63
N VAL A 403 -10.84 -5.10 9.53
CA VAL A 403 -11.99 -4.50 10.20
C VAL A 403 -11.86 -4.76 11.70
#